data_AF-A0A5C8PVI5-F1
#
_entry.id   AF-A0A5C8PVI5-F1
#
_cell.length_a   1.000
_cell.length_b   1.000
_cell.length_c   1.000
_cell.angle_alpha   90.00
_cell.angle_beta   90.00
_cell.angle_gamma   90.00
#
_symmetry.space_group_name_H-M   'P 1'
#
loop_
_entity.id
_entity.type
_entity.pdbx_description
1 polymer ?
#
loop_
_entity_poly.entity_id
_entity_poly.type
_entity_poly.pdbx_seq_one_letter_code
_entity_poly.pdbx_strand_id
1 'polypeptide(L)' 'MIALLKNRLAYLGTSLVLLVCALPLISIGTTSGPPVLWWIGLAALCVGGLIPPVQRVFFPPRQPPA' A
#
# COMPACT_ATOMS: atom_id res chain seq x y z
N MET A 1 6.15 1.30 -16.78
CA MET A 1 5.62 1.17 -15.40
C MET A 1 6.67 0.76 -14.34
N ILE A 2 7.81 0.16 -14.70
CA ILE A 2 8.86 -0.28 -13.75
C ILE A 2 9.69 0.87 -13.12
N ALA A 3 9.64 2.09 -13.68
CA ALA A 3 10.40 3.23 -13.18
C ALA A 3 9.97 3.74 -11.78
N LEU A 4 8.72 3.46 -11.36
CA LEU A 4 8.19 3.88 -10.06
C LEU A 4 8.81 3.11 -8.88
N LEU A 5 9.25 1.85 -9.08
CA LEU A 5 9.91 1.07 -8.03
C LEU A 5 11.34 1.56 -7.73
N LYS A 6 11.95 2.35 -8.63
CA LYS A 6 13.32 2.86 -8.45
C LYS A 6 13.39 4.06 -7.51
N ASN A 7 12.28 4.79 -7.32
CA ASN A 7 12.27 6.01 -6.53
C ASN A 7 11.54 5.78 -5.19
N ARG A 8 12.28 5.90 -4.08
CA ARG A 8 11.79 5.63 -2.72
C ARG A 8 10.49 6.38 -2.41
N LEU A 9 10.44 7.66 -2.78
CA LEU A 9 9.27 8.52 -2.61
C LEU A 9 8.07 8.07 -3.44
N ALA A 10 8.30 7.64 -4.68
CA ALA A 10 7.22 7.23 -5.57
C ALA A 10 6.54 5.95 -5.10
N TYR A 11 7.31 4.99 -4.58
CA TYR A 11 6.78 3.74 -4.07
C TYR A 11 6.05 3.92 -2.72
N LEU A 12 6.63 4.68 -1.78
CA LEU A 12 5.94 5.06 -0.53
C LEU A 12 4.65 5.84 -0.80
N GLY A 13 4.69 6.77 -1.77
CA GLY A 13 3.51 7.51 -2.22
C GLY A 13 2.44 6.59 -2.81
N THR A 14 2.84 5.62 -3.63
CA THR A 14 1.90 4.63 -4.20
C THR A 14 1.24 3.80 -3.09
N SER A 15 2.01 3.36 -2.10
CA SER A 15 1.48 2.61 -0.96
C SER A 15 0.50 3.43 -0.11
N LEU A 16 0.82 4.71 0.09
CA LEU A 16 -0.04 5.63 0.85
C LEU A 16 -1.35 5.91 0.10
N VAL A 17 -1.29 6.12 -1.22
CA VAL A 17 -2.49 6.26 -2.05
C VAL A 17 -3.34 4.98 -2.02
N LEU A 18 -2.70 3.81 -2.09
CA LEU A 18 -3.39 2.52 -1.97
C LEU A 18 -4.12 2.41 -0.63
N LEU A 19 -3.46 2.80 0.47
CA LEU A 19 -4.02 2.75 1.82
C LEU A 19 -5.19 3.75 1.99
N VAL A 20 -5.02 4.97 1.48
CA VAL A 20 -6.05 6.02 1.50
C VAL A 20 -7.26 5.63 0.67
N CYS A 21 -7.08 4.96 -0.47
CA CYS A 21 -8.19 4.45 -1.27
C CYS A 21 -8.85 3.20 -0.66
N ALA A 22 -8.11 2.38 0.10
CA ALA A 22 -8.66 1.17 0.71
C ALA A 22 -9.75 1.47 1.75
N LEU A 23 -9.55 2.48 2.60
CA LEU A 23 -10.50 2.91 3.64
C LEU A 23 -11.91 3.24 3.12
N PRO A 24 -12.10 4.16 2.15
CA PRO A 24 -13.40 4.45 1.58
C PRO A 24 -13.97 3.27 0.77
N LEU A 25 -13.13 2.47 0.09
CA LEU A 25 -13.59 1.25 -0.61
C LEU A 25 -14.21 0.23 0.36
N ILE A 26 -13.55 -0.02 1.50
CA ILE A 26 -14.04 -0.93 2.54
C ILE A 26 -15.35 -0.39 3.14
N SER A 27 -15.41 0.92 3.43
CA SER A 27 -16.59 1.58 3.98
C SER A 27 -17.83 1.50 3.06
N ILE A 28 -17.63 1.68 1.74
CA ILE A 28 -18.69 1.51 0.74
C ILE A 28 -19.11 0.03 0.64
N GLY A 29 -18.14 -0.88 0.68
CA GLY A 29 -18.37 -2.33 0.68
C GLY A 29 -19.17 -2.84 1.89
N THR A 30 -19.05 -2.20 3.06
CA THR A 30 -19.81 -2.58 4.27
C THR A 30 -21.21 -1.97 4.35
N THR A 31 -21.48 -0.86 3.65
CA THR A 31 -22.72 -0.09 3.84
C THR A 31 -23.79 -0.41 2.79
N SER A 32 -23.43 -0.59 1.52
CA SER A 32 -24.42 -0.82 0.43
C SER A 32 -23.85 -1.49 -0.84
N GLY A 33 -22.57 -1.87 -0.83
CA GLY A 33 -21.87 -2.37 -2.01
C GLY A 33 -21.85 -3.89 -2.16
N PRO A 34 -21.50 -4.41 -3.36
CA PRO A 34 -21.27 -5.84 -3.58
C PRO A 34 -20.18 -6.36 -2.62
N PRO A 35 -20.31 -7.57 -2.06
CA PRO A 35 -19.32 -8.14 -1.13
C PRO A 35 -17.91 -8.23 -1.73
N VAL A 36 -17.81 -8.26 -3.06
CA VAL A 36 -16.54 -8.23 -3.81
C VAL A 36 -15.74 -6.93 -3.57
N LEU A 37 -16.39 -5.78 -3.41
CA LEU A 37 -15.71 -4.50 -3.13
C LEU A 37 -14.99 -4.53 -1.78
N TRP A 38 -15.58 -5.21 -0.79
CA TRP A 38 -14.99 -5.39 0.53
C TRP A 38 -13.70 -6.22 0.45
N TRP A 39 -13.72 -7.34 -0.29
CA TRP A 39 -12.54 -8.17 -0.51
C TRP A 39 -11.43 -7.43 -1.27
N ILE A 40 -11.78 -6.62 -2.27
CA ILE A 40 -10.81 -5.80 -3.02
C ILE A 40 -10.19 -4.74 -2.10
N GLY A 41 -11.01 -4.07 -1.28
CA GLY A 41 -10.52 -3.10 -0.29
C GLY A 41 -9.59 -3.75 0.74
N LEU A 42 -9.93 -4.95 1.22
CA LEU A 42 -9.11 -5.70 2.16
C LEU A 42 -7.79 -6.16 1.53
N ALA A 43 -7.83 -6.66 0.29
CA ALA A 43 -6.62 -7.01 -0.46
C ALA A 43 -5.72 -5.78 -0.70
N ALA A 44 -6.30 -4.64 -1.08
CA ALA A 44 -5.57 -3.39 -1.26
C ALA A 44 -4.96 -2.87 0.06
N LEU A 45 -5.67 -3.02 1.18
CA LEU A 45 -5.17 -2.68 2.52
C LEU A 45 -4.01 -3.59 2.92
N CYS A 46 -4.15 -4.90 2.74
CA CYS A 46 -3.09 -5.87 3.04
C CYS A 46 -1.85 -5.59 2.18
N VAL A 47 -2.01 -5.41 0.87
CA VAL A 47 -0.88 -5.13 -0.03
C VAL A 47 -0.26 -3.76 0.29
N GLY A 48 -1.07 -2.70 0.41
CA GLY A 48 -0.62 -1.34 0.71
C GLY A 48 0.04 -1.20 2.10
N GLY A 49 -0.39 -2.00 3.08
CA GLY A 49 0.19 -2.03 4.42
C GLY A 49 1.44 -2.91 4.53
N LEU A 50 1.53 -3.99 3.74
CA LEU A 50 2.66 -4.92 3.76
C LEU A 50 3.84 -4.46 2.89
N ILE A 51 3.57 -3.66 1.87
CA ILE A 51 4.56 -3.00 1.03
C ILE A 51 5.67 -2.27 1.85
N PRO A 52 5.36 -1.31 2.76
CA PRO A 52 6.39 -0.57 3.50
C PRO A 52 7.27 -1.43 4.44
N PRO A 53 6.74 -2.37 5.26
CA PRO A 53 7.58 -3.22 6.11
C PRO A 53 8.43 -4.20 5.30
N VAL A 54 7.88 -4.81 4.24
CA VAL A 54 8.66 -5.69 3.36
C VAL A 54 9.82 -4.92 2.73
N GLN A 55 9.58 -3.71 2.23
CA GLN A 55 10.69 -2.89 1.73
C GLN A 55 11.70 -2.52 2.80
N ARG A 56 11.27 -2.23 4.03
CA ARG A 56 12.20 -1.89 5.11
C ARG A 56 13.13 -3.05 5.47
N VAL A 57 12.64 -4.29 5.36
CA VAL A 57 13.40 -5.51 5.63
C VAL A 57 14.34 -5.85 4.47
N PHE A 58 13.87 -5.78 3.23
CA PHE A 58 14.67 -6.15 2.05
C PHE A 58 15.60 -5.02 1.54
N PHE A 59 15.26 -3.76 1.82
CA PHE A 59 16.04 -2.58 1.45
C PHE A 59 16.28 -1.69 2.67
N PRO A 60 17.08 -2.15 3.65
CA PRO A 60 17.43 -1.34 4.80
C PRO A 60 18.11 -0.04 4.33
N PRO A 61 17.75 1.13 4.89
CA PRO A 61 18.43 2.37 4.57
C PRO A 61 19.91 2.20 4.90
N ARG A 62 20.77 2.51 3.92
CA ARG A 62 22.23 2.47 4.06
C ARG A 62 22.61 3.31 5.29
N GLN A 63 22.98 2.64 6.39
CA GLN A 63 23.41 3.31 7.62
C GLN A 63 24.61 4.20 7.27
N PRO A 64 24.60 5.49 7.61
CA PRO A 64 25.79 6.33 7.49
C PRO A 64 26.91 5.72 8.36
N PRO A 65 28.16 5.69 7.88
CA PRO A 65 29.28 5.26 8.72
C PRO A 65 29.34 6.14 9.97
N ALA A 66 29.44 5.47 11.13
CA ALA A 66 29.53 6.09 12.45
C ALA A 66 30.78 6.96 12.60
#